data_AF-A0A938VSF1-F1
#
_entry.id   AF-A0A938VSF1-F1
#
_cell.length_a   1.000
_cell.length_b   1.000
_cell.length_c   1.000
_cell.angle_alpha   90.00
_cell.angle_beta   90.00
_cell.angle_gamma   90.00
#
_symmetry.space_group_name_H-M   'P 1'
#
loop_
_entity.id
_entity.type
_entity.pdbx_description
1 polymer ?
#
loop_
_entity_poly.entity_id
_entity_poly.type
_entity_poly.pdbx_seq_one_letter_code
_entity_poly.pdbx_strand_id
1 'polypeptide(L)'
;MASAPTRLDGKLGKLLVGHHAALLASRFKRLGYAWEDFTLQTVAACVPPTGKAHSCALRCADFTPAEAICVALDTGAFQRLTGQTVTPLLARGYAWPMLGGGWVVPLLPPAHYRADPGLLATVAPDVAKAVRMAVGLAAGQPYAYDQIDAVWRPTRTQWEGIVREFLLDPSRTFAADIETPWKRRADMSEAEKASGEDLTQTIDEFNVTWRTDWGVSVPWTEEYVPGVIAMLRASQTRGTTLFWNGAYDMPRLTRHTGIVFDPHHTRDTKDLFRVWRNSVPRKLAVATSLIPDNYGVPPWKHLGTDSPVYRAWDVVALLRNDIALHRLVRADGADPAYDLFMRRLDPHLVRMSRVGLAVDASRVSRLVEELPRRMAEERAAMTAALTAPRYKVWKTRPAAERGLAGVEAAGPIEPCPGTRAVLQCGACGATEVDAGHVGRKTILEAV
;
A
#
# COMPACT_ATOMS: atom_id res chain seq x y z
N MET A 1 40.28 0.97 -33.09
CA MET A 1 39.11 0.31 -33.72
C MET A 1 38.14 -0.03 -32.60
N ALA A 2 37.12 0.82 -32.40
CA ALA A 2 36.11 0.63 -31.39
C ALA A 2 35.03 -0.32 -31.92
N SER A 3 34.77 -1.41 -31.21
CA SER A 3 33.65 -2.30 -31.51
C SER A 3 32.35 -1.54 -31.28
N ALA A 4 31.50 -1.48 -32.32
CA ALA A 4 30.18 -0.88 -32.23
C ALA A 4 29.34 -1.57 -31.13
N PRO A 5 28.52 -0.83 -30.38
CA PRO A 5 27.62 -1.43 -29.40
C PRO A 5 26.59 -2.29 -30.14
N THR A 6 26.53 -3.56 -29.77
CA THR A 6 25.55 -4.51 -30.26
C THR A 6 24.16 -4.03 -29.89
N ARG A 7 23.41 -3.50 -30.85
CA ARG A 7 21.98 -3.16 -30.69
C ARG A 7 21.21 -4.43 -30.30
N LEU A 8 20.77 -4.48 -29.04
CA LEU A 8 19.78 -5.43 -28.54
C LEU A 8 18.36 -4.99 -28.93
N ASP A 9 18.13 -4.68 -30.21
CA ASP A 9 16.84 -4.17 -30.72
C ASP A 9 15.76 -5.26 -30.88
N GLY A 10 15.99 -6.50 -30.42
CA GLY A 10 15.15 -7.63 -30.85
C GLY A 10 14.37 -8.41 -29.80
N LYS A 11 14.85 -8.53 -28.54
CA LYS A 11 14.36 -9.63 -27.66
C LYS A 11 14.21 -9.31 -26.17
N LEU A 12 14.27 -8.04 -25.76
CA LEU A 12 13.90 -7.59 -24.40
C LEU A 12 12.44 -7.11 -24.29
N GLY A 13 11.71 -7.06 -25.41
CA GLY A 13 10.35 -6.54 -25.51
C GLY A 13 9.24 -7.45 -24.98
N LYS A 14 9.44 -8.21 -23.89
CA LYS A 14 8.37 -9.04 -23.30
C LYS A 14 8.05 -8.84 -21.81
N LEU A 15 8.94 -8.25 -20.99
CA LEU A 15 8.60 -7.95 -19.59
C LEU A 15 7.82 -6.65 -19.42
N LEU A 16 7.98 -5.73 -20.36
CA LEU A 16 7.29 -4.45 -20.44
C LEU A 16 6.80 -4.30 -21.88
N VAL A 17 5.66 -4.93 -22.22
CA VAL A 17 5.00 -4.75 -23.51
C VAL A 17 3.58 -4.27 -23.31
N GLY A 18 3.12 -3.49 -24.29
CA GLY A 18 1.80 -2.90 -24.28
C GLY A 18 1.73 -1.61 -23.47
N HIS A 19 0.51 -1.23 -23.12
CA HIS A 19 0.19 0.09 -22.58
C HIS A 19 1.01 0.50 -21.35
N HIS A 20 1.40 -0.46 -20.51
CA HIS A 20 2.16 -0.21 -19.27
C HIS A 20 3.59 0.24 -19.48
N ALA A 21 4.27 -0.34 -20.46
CA ALA A 21 5.63 0.02 -20.82
C ALA A 21 5.67 1.42 -21.44
N ALA A 22 4.72 1.71 -22.33
CA ALA A 22 4.55 3.03 -22.91
C ALA A 22 4.23 4.08 -21.84
N LEU A 23 3.40 3.74 -20.86
CA LEU A 23 3.04 4.61 -19.74
C LEU A 23 4.25 4.86 -18.83
N LEU A 24 5.01 3.83 -18.45
CA LEU A 24 6.22 3.96 -17.66
C LEU A 24 7.29 4.79 -18.40
N ALA A 25 7.54 4.49 -19.67
CA ALA A 25 8.46 5.24 -20.52
C ALA A 25 8.03 6.72 -20.69
N SER A 26 6.73 6.98 -20.86
CA SER A 26 6.22 8.36 -20.93
C SER A 26 6.46 9.15 -19.64
N ARG A 27 6.44 8.47 -18.48
CA ARG A 27 6.71 9.07 -17.17
C ARG A 27 8.20 9.31 -16.98
N PHE A 28 9.06 8.35 -17.32
CA PHE A 28 10.52 8.55 -17.33
C PHE A 28 10.93 9.73 -18.20
N LYS A 29 10.36 9.84 -19.41
CA LYS A 29 10.59 10.99 -20.30
C LYS A 29 10.18 12.32 -19.66
N ARG A 30 9.07 12.38 -18.93
CA ARG A 30 8.65 13.60 -18.19
C ARG A 30 9.57 13.97 -17.04
N LEU A 31 10.29 13.00 -16.48
CA LEU A 31 11.28 13.20 -15.43
C LEU A 31 12.67 13.52 -15.97
N GLY A 32 12.83 13.63 -17.30
CA GLY A 32 14.11 13.89 -17.95
C GLY A 32 14.97 12.65 -18.16
N TYR A 33 14.43 11.44 -17.94
CA TYR A 33 15.16 10.20 -18.19
C TYR A 33 14.79 9.62 -19.56
N ALA A 34 15.79 9.21 -20.30
CA ALA A 34 15.69 8.45 -21.54
C ALA A 34 15.68 6.95 -21.25
N TRP A 35 15.21 6.13 -22.19
CA TRP A 35 15.20 4.67 -21.97
C TRP A 35 16.61 4.11 -21.90
N GLU A 36 17.54 4.74 -22.62
CA GLU A 36 18.96 4.40 -22.67
C GLU A 36 19.69 4.67 -21.35
N ASP A 37 19.12 5.48 -20.46
CA ASP A 37 19.68 5.76 -19.12
C ASP A 37 19.53 4.54 -18.18
N PHE A 38 18.75 3.54 -18.58
CA PHE A 38 18.47 2.35 -17.78
C PHE A 38 18.99 1.09 -18.45
N THR A 39 19.73 0.27 -17.70
CA THR A 39 20.02 -1.10 -18.13
C THR A 39 18.92 -2.02 -17.61
N LEU A 40 18.01 -2.44 -18.48
CA LEU A 40 16.97 -3.40 -18.12
C LEU A 40 17.52 -4.83 -18.20
N GLN A 41 17.75 -5.45 -17.05
CA GLN A 41 18.14 -6.84 -16.98
C GLN A 41 16.93 -7.73 -16.68
N THR A 42 16.72 -8.75 -17.51
CA THR A 42 15.76 -9.80 -17.16
C THR A 42 16.44 -10.74 -16.19
N VAL A 43 15.96 -10.79 -14.94
CA VAL A 43 16.37 -11.84 -14.00
C VAL A 43 15.67 -13.13 -14.44
N ALA A 44 16.29 -13.85 -15.38
CA ALA A 44 15.81 -15.15 -15.84
C ALA A 44 16.04 -16.19 -14.74
N ALA A 45 15.03 -17.03 -14.48
CA ALA A 45 15.19 -18.17 -13.61
C ALA A 45 16.24 -19.12 -14.19
N CYS A 46 17.25 -19.48 -13.39
CA CYS A 46 17.79 -20.83 -13.48
C CYS A 46 16.67 -21.77 -13.01
N VAL A 47 15.82 -22.19 -13.94
CA VAL A 47 15.00 -23.40 -13.73
C VAL A 47 16.01 -24.54 -13.60
N PRO A 48 15.98 -25.39 -12.55
CA PRO A 48 16.73 -26.63 -12.57
C PRO A 48 16.31 -27.42 -13.82
N PRO A 49 17.23 -28.09 -14.52
CA PRO A 49 16.98 -28.57 -15.87
C PRO A 49 15.99 -29.73 -15.88
N THR A 50 14.70 -29.43 -15.97
CA THR A 50 13.70 -30.38 -16.44
C THR A 50 13.26 -29.95 -17.83
N GLY A 51 14.13 -30.26 -18.79
CA GLY A 51 13.81 -30.52 -20.19
C GLY A 51 12.86 -29.54 -20.90
N LYS A 52 13.35 -28.35 -21.23
CA LYS A 52 13.15 -27.67 -22.53
C LYS A 52 13.88 -26.31 -22.52
N ALA A 53 15.09 -26.32 -23.06
CA ALA A 53 15.95 -25.14 -23.17
C ALA A 53 15.50 -24.25 -24.33
N HIS A 54 15.04 -23.03 -24.02
CA HIS A 54 15.01 -21.93 -24.98
C HIS A 54 15.61 -20.68 -24.33
N SER A 55 16.89 -20.44 -24.66
CA SER A 55 17.60 -19.16 -24.73
C SER A 55 17.08 -17.99 -23.85
N CYS A 56 17.58 -17.90 -22.62
CA CYS A 56 17.84 -16.62 -21.93
C CYS A 56 19.31 -16.66 -21.50
N ALA A 57 20.19 -16.08 -22.32
CA ALA A 57 21.61 -15.98 -22.02
C ALA A 57 21.88 -14.64 -21.30
N LEU A 58 21.50 -14.59 -20.03
CA LEU A 58 22.22 -13.84 -18.99
C LEU A 58 22.31 -14.84 -17.84
N ARG A 59 23.49 -15.44 -17.68
CA ARG A 59 23.73 -16.34 -16.55
C ARG A 59 23.79 -15.46 -15.30
N CYS A 60 23.25 -15.91 -14.18
CA CYS A 60 23.42 -15.25 -12.87
C CYS A 60 24.90 -14.98 -12.50
N ALA A 61 25.87 -15.54 -13.23
CA ALA A 61 27.30 -15.38 -13.02
C ALA A 61 27.86 -14.01 -13.46
N ASP A 62 27.17 -13.25 -14.32
CA ASP A 62 27.68 -11.96 -14.83
C ASP A 62 27.19 -10.74 -14.01
N PHE A 63 26.33 -10.98 -13.02
CA PHE A 63 25.94 -9.97 -12.05
C PHE A 63 26.90 -10.06 -10.88
N THR A 64 27.65 -9.00 -10.59
CA THR A 64 28.46 -8.87 -9.38
C THR A 64 27.61 -8.14 -8.32
N PRO A 65 26.84 -8.88 -7.49
CA PRO A 65 25.80 -8.31 -6.63
C PRO A 65 26.32 -7.34 -5.56
N ALA A 66 27.60 -7.41 -5.20
CA ALA A 66 28.15 -6.72 -4.04
C ALA A 66 27.98 -5.18 -4.06
N GLU A 67 27.84 -4.56 -5.24
CA GLU A 67 27.80 -3.10 -5.41
C GLU A 67 26.65 -2.61 -6.32
N ALA A 68 25.55 -3.36 -6.40
CA ALA A 68 24.44 -2.98 -7.27
C ALA A 68 23.24 -2.39 -6.51
N ILE A 69 22.63 -1.36 -7.10
CA ILE A 69 21.30 -0.86 -6.75
C ILE A 69 20.32 -1.32 -7.82
N CYS A 70 19.38 -2.19 -7.45
CA CYS A 70 18.38 -2.77 -8.34
C CYS A 70 17.01 -2.13 -8.14
N VAL A 71 16.34 -1.78 -9.24
CA VAL A 71 14.92 -1.39 -9.20
C VAL A 71 14.07 -2.59 -9.60
N ALA A 72 13.30 -3.14 -8.65
CA ALA A 72 12.43 -4.28 -8.92
C ALA A 72 11.06 -3.82 -9.43
N LEU A 73 10.69 -4.20 -10.66
CA LEU A 73 9.46 -3.74 -11.32
C LEU A 73 8.20 -4.52 -10.92
N ASP A 74 8.36 -5.67 -10.26
CA ASP A 74 7.25 -6.49 -9.79
C ASP A 74 7.62 -7.28 -8.52
N THR A 75 6.61 -7.90 -7.90
CA THR A 75 6.74 -8.68 -6.68
C THR A 75 7.65 -9.91 -6.85
N GLY A 76 7.65 -10.54 -8.03
CA GLY A 76 8.46 -11.73 -8.29
C GLY A 76 9.94 -11.39 -8.38
N ALA A 77 10.30 -10.29 -9.03
CA ALA A 77 11.66 -9.78 -9.08
C ALA A 77 12.13 -9.38 -7.68
N PHE A 78 11.30 -8.67 -6.92
CA PHE A 78 11.58 -8.31 -5.53
C PHE A 78 11.85 -9.55 -4.66
N GLN A 79 10.96 -10.55 -4.69
CA GLN A 79 11.09 -11.77 -3.90
C GLN A 79 12.33 -12.57 -4.30
N ARG A 80 12.67 -12.64 -5.59
CA ARG A 80 13.88 -13.33 -6.06
C ARG A 80 15.17 -12.63 -5.61
N LEU A 81 15.20 -11.30 -5.66
CA LEU A 81 16.39 -10.54 -5.31
C LEU A 81 16.61 -10.45 -3.79
N THR A 82 15.54 -10.49 -2.98
CA THR A 82 15.64 -10.24 -1.53
C THR A 82 15.32 -11.46 -0.66
N GLY A 83 14.66 -12.48 -1.23
CA GLY A 83 14.07 -13.60 -0.48
C GLY A 83 12.81 -13.22 0.31
N GLN A 84 12.40 -11.95 0.29
CA GLN A 84 11.32 -11.44 1.14
C GLN A 84 9.96 -11.60 0.47
N THR A 85 8.95 -11.96 1.27
CA THR A 85 7.54 -12.01 0.84
C THR A 85 6.77 -10.92 1.58
N VAL A 86 6.61 -9.77 0.94
CA VAL A 86 5.98 -8.57 1.53
C VAL A 86 4.94 -8.04 0.57
N THR A 87 3.84 -7.48 1.10
CA THR A 87 2.81 -6.88 0.24
C THR A 87 3.42 -5.73 -0.57
N PRO A 88 3.09 -5.58 -1.87
CA PRO A 88 3.75 -4.60 -2.73
C PRO A 88 3.68 -3.16 -2.21
N LEU A 89 2.57 -2.78 -1.56
CA LEU A 89 2.41 -1.45 -0.96
C LEU A 89 3.34 -1.18 0.22
N LEU A 90 3.74 -2.20 0.98
CA LEU A 90 4.67 -2.07 2.10
C LEU A 90 6.13 -2.21 1.66
N ALA A 91 6.39 -2.93 0.57
CA ALA A 91 7.74 -3.05 0.01
C ALA A 91 8.16 -1.79 -0.75
N ARG A 92 7.23 -1.22 -1.54
CA ARG A 92 7.51 -0.17 -2.53
C ARG A 92 8.18 1.06 -1.93
N GLY A 93 9.22 1.52 -2.63
CA GLY A 93 9.94 2.74 -2.32
C GLY A 93 10.89 2.62 -1.13
N TYR A 94 10.99 1.47 -0.46
CA TYR A 94 12.02 1.20 0.54
C TYR A 94 13.26 0.58 -0.11
N ALA A 95 14.44 0.82 0.48
CA ALA A 95 15.60 0.01 0.17
C ALA A 95 15.49 -1.32 0.92
N TRP A 96 15.89 -2.42 0.27
CA TRP A 96 15.92 -3.76 0.85
C TRP A 96 17.28 -4.41 0.56
N PRO A 97 17.86 -5.17 1.50
CA PRO A 97 19.10 -5.89 1.23
C PRO A 97 18.86 -6.95 0.15
N MET A 98 19.76 -7.00 -0.83
CA MET A 98 19.74 -8.00 -1.88
C MET A 98 20.52 -9.26 -1.45
N LEU A 99 20.04 -10.44 -1.85
CA LEU A 99 20.76 -11.70 -1.70
C LEU A 99 22.07 -11.63 -2.49
N GLY A 100 23.19 -11.79 -1.79
CA GLY A 100 24.53 -11.67 -2.39
C GLY A 100 25.17 -10.29 -2.29
N GLY A 101 24.56 -9.33 -1.59
CA GLY A 101 25.06 -7.96 -1.42
C GLY A 101 24.31 -6.95 -2.29
N GLY A 102 24.47 -5.65 -2.02
CA GLY A 102 23.74 -4.57 -2.70
C GLY A 102 22.32 -4.32 -2.16
N TRP A 103 21.55 -3.51 -2.89
CA TRP A 103 20.22 -3.04 -2.47
C TRP A 103 19.17 -3.16 -3.57
N VAL A 104 17.91 -3.37 -3.17
CA VAL A 104 16.74 -3.39 -4.05
C VAL A 104 15.76 -2.30 -3.62
N VAL A 105 15.31 -1.48 -4.57
CA VAL A 105 14.18 -0.55 -4.39
C VAL A 105 13.01 -1.04 -5.27
N PRO A 106 11.98 -1.67 -4.70
CA PRO A 106 10.87 -2.17 -5.48
C PRO A 106 9.89 -1.05 -5.85
N LEU A 107 9.33 -1.14 -7.05
CA LEU A 107 8.17 -0.40 -7.51
C LEU A 107 6.90 -1.24 -7.32
N LEU A 108 5.72 -0.63 -7.50
CA LEU A 108 4.51 -1.44 -7.60
C LEU A 108 4.44 -2.21 -8.92
N PRO A 109 3.81 -3.40 -8.90
CA PRO A 109 3.43 -4.11 -10.12
C PRO A 109 2.52 -3.26 -11.02
N PRO A 110 2.66 -3.34 -12.35
CA PRO A 110 1.84 -2.58 -13.30
C PRO A 110 0.32 -2.72 -13.12
N ALA A 111 -0.15 -3.85 -12.60
CA ALA A 111 -1.55 -4.06 -12.28
C ALA A 111 -2.12 -3.02 -11.30
N HIS A 112 -1.30 -2.54 -10.35
CA HIS A 112 -1.74 -1.53 -9.39
C HIS A 112 -1.96 -0.17 -10.05
N TYR A 113 -1.05 0.28 -10.92
CA TYR A 113 -1.22 1.53 -11.65
C TYR A 113 -2.43 1.50 -12.61
N ARG A 114 -2.78 0.30 -13.09
CA ARG A 114 -3.97 0.06 -13.91
C ARG A 114 -5.26 0.24 -13.11
N ALA A 115 -5.27 -0.26 -11.87
CA ALA A 115 -6.39 -0.16 -10.96
C ALA A 115 -6.53 1.26 -10.38
N ASP A 116 -5.41 1.91 -10.10
CA ASP A 116 -5.34 3.27 -9.57
C ASP A 116 -4.20 4.05 -10.24
N PRO A 117 -4.52 4.84 -11.28
CA PRO A 117 -3.53 5.70 -11.96
C PRO A 117 -2.88 6.75 -11.05
N GLY A 118 -3.50 7.10 -9.91
CA GLY A 118 -2.93 8.01 -8.91
C GLY A 118 -1.62 7.49 -8.32
N LEU A 119 -1.45 6.16 -8.30
CA LEU A 119 -0.23 5.50 -7.82
C LEU A 119 0.99 5.75 -8.70
N LEU A 120 0.82 6.26 -9.93
CA LEU A 120 1.95 6.67 -10.76
C LEU A 120 2.77 7.80 -10.14
N ALA A 121 2.18 8.57 -9.21
CA ALA A 121 2.87 9.61 -8.47
C ALA A 121 4.02 9.07 -7.59
N THR A 122 4.10 7.75 -7.34
CA THR A 122 5.21 7.18 -6.57
C THR A 122 6.40 6.77 -7.41
N VAL A 123 6.22 6.49 -8.70
CA VAL A 123 7.29 5.92 -9.54
C VAL A 123 8.50 6.85 -9.55
N ALA A 124 8.25 8.15 -9.70
CA ALA A 124 9.29 9.17 -9.73
C ALA A 124 10.14 9.20 -8.44
N PRO A 125 9.56 9.36 -7.23
CA PRO A 125 10.34 9.33 -6.00
C PRO A 125 10.99 7.98 -5.72
N ASP A 126 10.34 6.85 -6.06
CA ASP A 126 10.93 5.52 -5.86
C ASP A 126 12.21 5.35 -6.71
N VAL A 127 12.18 5.79 -7.98
CA VAL A 127 13.36 5.77 -8.85
C VAL A 127 14.40 6.81 -8.44
N ALA A 128 13.98 8.01 -8.03
CA ALA A 128 14.89 9.04 -7.55
C ALA A 128 15.68 8.58 -6.31
N LYS A 129 15.06 7.79 -5.42
CA LYS A 129 15.76 7.12 -4.30
C LYS A 129 16.85 6.18 -4.83
N ALA A 130 16.51 5.26 -5.73
CA ALA A 130 17.47 4.31 -6.28
C ALA A 130 18.66 5.02 -6.96
N VAL A 131 18.39 6.08 -7.73
CA VAL A 131 19.44 6.90 -8.35
C VAL A 131 20.34 7.55 -7.30
N ARG A 132 19.77 8.15 -6.25
CA ARG A 132 20.57 8.76 -5.16
C ARG A 132 21.45 7.73 -4.46
N MET A 133 20.92 6.54 -4.20
CA MET A 133 21.70 5.44 -3.63
C MET A 133 22.85 5.02 -4.54
N ALA A 134 22.59 4.91 -5.85
CA ALA A 134 23.61 4.53 -6.84
C ALA A 134 24.71 5.60 -6.97
N VAL A 135 24.34 6.89 -6.97
CA VAL A 135 25.30 8.00 -6.97
C VAL A 135 26.15 8.00 -5.70
N GLY A 136 25.55 7.78 -4.54
CA GLY A 136 26.28 7.66 -3.27
C GLY A 136 27.28 6.51 -3.32
N LEU A 137 26.83 5.32 -3.75
CA LEU A 137 27.69 4.14 -3.86
C LEU A 137 28.87 4.37 -4.82
N ALA A 138 28.63 4.97 -5.98
CA ALA A 138 29.68 5.33 -6.95
C ALA A 138 30.68 6.36 -6.38
N ALA A 139 30.25 7.19 -5.43
CA ALA A 139 31.10 8.12 -4.69
C ALA A 139 31.80 7.49 -3.46
N GLY A 140 31.71 6.16 -3.28
CA GLY A 140 32.27 5.46 -2.13
C GLY A 140 31.48 5.68 -0.83
N GLN A 141 30.24 6.17 -0.91
CA GLN A 141 29.34 6.36 0.22
C GLN A 141 28.32 5.20 0.25
N PRO A 142 28.56 4.15 1.05
CA PRO A 142 27.63 3.04 1.13
C PRO A 142 26.29 3.51 1.71
N TYR A 143 25.20 3.05 1.11
CA TYR A 143 23.88 3.24 1.70
C TYR A 143 23.76 2.40 2.97
N ALA A 144 23.22 3.00 4.03
CA ALA A 144 22.88 2.33 5.27
C ALA A 144 21.50 2.78 5.73
N TYR A 145 20.83 1.92 6.50
CA TYR A 145 19.63 2.35 7.21
C TYR A 145 19.99 3.30 8.34
N ASP A 146 19.12 4.28 8.53
CA ASP A 146 19.13 5.09 9.74
C ASP A 146 18.96 4.18 10.96
N GLN A 147 19.77 4.43 11.98
CA GLN A 147 19.62 3.76 13.26
C GLN A 147 18.63 4.55 14.11
N ILE A 148 17.82 3.82 14.86
CA ILE A 148 17.01 4.40 15.93
C ILE A 148 17.19 3.59 17.20
N ASP A 149 17.10 4.27 18.32
CA ASP A 149 17.06 3.67 19.63
C ASP A 149 15.60 3.27 19.94
N ALA A 150 15.31 1.97 19.92
CA ALA A 150 14.01 1.43 20.27
C ALA A 150 13.99 0.99 21.74
N VAL A 151 13.30 1.75 22.60
CA VAL A 151 13.13 1.41 24.01
C VAL A 151 11.78 0.74 24.22
N TRP A 152 11.80 -0.53 24.60
CA TRP A 152 10.60 -1.33 24.81
C TRP A 152 10.50 -1.79 26.25
N ARG A 153 9.34 -1.54 26.87
CA ARG A 153 9.06 -1.87 28.28
C ARG A 153 10.21 -1.44 29.20
N PRO A 154 10.59 -0.15 29.17
CA PRO A 154 11.62 0.37 30.06
C PRO A 154 11.25 0.04 31.51
N THR A 155 12.25 -0.21 32.36
CA THR A 155 12.01 -0.32 33.81
C THR A 155 11.33 0.94 34.34
N ARG A 156 10.62 0.84 35.47
CA ARG A 156 9.99 1.98 36.14
C ARG A 156 10.89 3.21 36.22
N THR A 157 12.13 3.03 36.69
CA THR A 157 13.09 4.13 36.85
C THR A 157 13.47 4.76 35.51
N GLN A 158 13.64 3.95 34.46
CA GLN A 158 13.87 4.46 33.12
C GLN A 158 12.65 5.24 32.61
N TRP A 159 11.44 4.72 32.80
CA TRP A 159 10.21 5.41 32.40
C TRP A 159 10.02 6.74 33.13
N GLU A 160 10.23 6.77 34.44
CA GLU A 160 10.18 8.01 35.24
C GLU A 160 11.22 9.04 34.76
N GLY A 161 12.41 8.58 34.36
CA GLY A 161 13.44 9.42 33.74
C GLY A 161 13.00 10.00 32.39
N ILE A 162 12.45 9.15 31.52
CA ILE A 162 11.90 9.51 30.19
C ILE A 162 10.78 10.55 30.32
N VAL A 163 9.83 10.31 31.23
CA VAL A 163 8.72 11.26 31.49
C VAL A 163 9.27 12.59 32.01
N ARG A 164 10.21 12.55 32.96
CA ARG A 164 10.84 13.77 33.51
C ARG A 164 11.56 14.56 32.43
N GLU A 165 12.32 13.90 31.56
CA GLU A 165 13.01 14.54 30.44
C GLU A 165 12.02 15.30 29.54
N PHE A 166 10.92 14.66 29.14
CA PHE A 166 9.89 15.32 28.34
C PHE A 166 9.29 16.53 29.07
N LEU A 167 8.98 16.39 30.36
CA LEU A 167 8.35 17.45 31.14
C LEU A 167 9.26 18.66 31.41
N LEU A 168 10.58 18.56 31.19
CA LEU A 168 11.47 19.72 31.20
C LEU A 168 11.17 20.69 30.05
N ASP A 169 10.72 20.18 28.91
CA ASP A 169 10.35 20.97 27.74
C ASP A 169 9.15 20.36 26.99
N PRO A 170 7.94 20.51 27.55
CA PRO A 170 6.72 19.97 26.95
C PRO A 170 6.25 20.78 25.73
N SER A 171 6.98 21.83 25.33
CA SER A 171 6.66 22.61 24.14
C SER A 171 7.04 21.90 22.84
N ARG A 172 7.87 20.84 22.95
CA ARG A 172 8.27 20.01 21.83
C ARG A 172 7.09 19.30 21.19
N THR A 173 7.22 19.08 19.89
CA THR A 173 6.32 18.20 19.15
C THR A 173 6.48 16.77 19.64
N PHE A 174 5.37 16.13 19.95
CA PHE A 174 5.26 14.83 20.59
C PHE A 174 4.43 13.92 19.69
N ALA A 175 5.00 12.86 19.15
CA ALA A 175 4.27 11.87 18.36
C ALA A 175 3.79 10.72 19.24
N ALA A 176 2.52 10.35 19.09
CA ALA A 176 1.90 9.26 19.83
C ALA A 176 1.14 8.31 18.91
N ASP A 177 1.11 7.05 19.31
CA ASP A 177 0.31 5.99 18.70
C ASP A 177 -0.06 4.97 19.79
N ILE A 178 -1.16 4.23 19.58
CA ILE A 178 -1.56 3.15 20.48
C ILE A 178 -1.70 1.83 19.72
N GLU A 179 -1.36 0.75 20.41
CA GLU A 179 -1.67 -0.60 19.97
C GLU A 179 -2.92 -1.12 20.68
N THR A 180 -3.72 -1.89 19.96
CA THR A 180 -4.96 -2.49 20.48
C THR A 180 -5.02 -3.97 20.11
N PRO A 181 -5.77 -4.81 20.86
CA PRO A 181 -5.98 -6.20 20.49
C PRO A 181 -6.59 -6.35 19.08
N TRP A 182 -7.43 -5.39 18.67
CA TRP A 182 -8.07 -5.37 17.36
C TRP A 182 -7.07 -5.23 16.21
N LYS A 183 -6.06 -4.36 16.34
CA LYS A 183 -5.00 -4.21 15.32
C LYS A 183 -4.17 -5.49 15.14
N ARG A 184 -4.04 -6.31 16.20
CA ARG A 184 -3.24 -7.55 16.23
C ARG A 184 -3.91 -8.75 15.58
N ARG A 185 -5.21 -8.69 15.30
CA ARG A 185 -5.97 -9.79 14.68
C ARG A 185 -5.46 -10.10 13.27
N ALA A 186 -4.76 -11.22 13.12
CA ALA A 186 -4.19 -11.66 11.84
C ALA A 186 -5.26 -12.13 10.83
N ASP A 187 -6.44 -12.50 11.33
CA ASP A 187 -7.59 -12.95 10.54
C ASP A 187 -8.38 -11.81 9.89
N MET A 188 -8.11 -10.56 10.26
CA MET A 188 -8.81 -9.39 9.73
C MET A 188 -7.98 -8.69 8.65
N SER A 189 -8.63 -8.35 7.55
CA SER A 189 -8.06 -7.49 6.52
C SER A 189 -7.82 -6.08 7.07
N GLU A 190 -6.88 -5.35 6.45
CA GLU A 190 -6.60 -3.94 6.79
C GLU A 190 -7.82 -3.03 6.67
N ALA A 191 -8.78 -3.38 5.81
CA ALA A 191 -10.04 -2.66 5.65
C ALA A 191 -10.97 -2.88 6.85
N GLU A 192 -11.04 -4.12 7.36
CA GLU A 192 -11.81 -4.47 8.55
C GLU A 192 -11.17 -3.92 9.82
N LYS A 193 -9.84 -3.90 9.91
CA LYS A 193 -9.13 -3.22 11.01
C LYS A 193 -9.43 -1.73 11.05
N ALA A 194 -9.70 -1.12 9.90
CA ALA A 194 -10.01 0.30 9.74
C ALA A 194 -11.51 0.64 9.88
N SER A 195 -12.42 -0.34 9.98
CA SER A 195 -13.88 -0.11 9.96
C SER A 195 -14.45 0.60 11.20
N GLY A 196 -13.63 0.88 12.21
CA GLY A 196 -14.07 1.56 13.43
C GLY A 196 -14.86 0.67 14.40
N GLU A 197 -15.03 -0.62 14.08
CA GLU A 197 -15.81 -1.60 14.85
C GLU A 197 -15.04 -2.27 16.00
N ASP A 198 -13.89 -1.74 16.40
CA ASP A 198 -13.25 -2.19 17.63
C ASP A 198 -14.05 -1.72 18.85
N LEU A 199 -15.01 -2.57 19.23
CA LEU A 199 -15.93 -2.36 20.35
C LEU A 199 -15.20 -2.35 21.70
N THR A 200 -14.02 -2.98 21.78
CA THR A 200 -13.32 -3.15 23.06
C THR A 200 -12.81 -1.82 23.59
N GLN A 201 -12.36 -0.94 22.68
CA GLN A 201 -11.70 0.33 23.01
C GLN A 201 -10.48 0.12 23.93
N THR A 202 -9.95 -1.10 24.01
CA THR A 202 -8.82 -1.47 24.87
C THR A 202 -7.52 -0.95 24.26
N ILE A 203 -6.63 -0.47 25.12
CA ILE A 203 -5.26 -0.10 24.75
C ILE A 203 -4.35 -1.15 25.35
N ASP A 204 -3.49 -1.75 24.53
CA ASP A 204 -2.47 -2.70 24.97
C ASP A 204 -1.17 -1.96 25.31
N GLU A 205 -0.78 -1.03 24.45
CA GLU A 205 0.49 -0.31 24.53
C GLU A 205 0.35 1.13 24.05
N PHE A 206 1.20 1.98 24.59
CA PHE A 206 1.38 3.37 24.19
C PHE A 206 2.77 3.54 23.61
N ASN A 207 2.83 4.06 22.39
CA ASN A 207 4.06 4.34 21.66
C ASN A 207 4.25 5.85 21.61
N VAL A 208 5.49 6.32 21.80
CA VAL A 208 5.77 7.74 21.89
C VAL A 208 7.17 8.12 21.42
N THR A 209 7.29 9.32 20.85
CA THR A 209 8.58 10.00 20.70
C THR A 209 8.46 11.52 20.61
N TRP A 210 9.52 12.22 20.95
CA TRP A 210 9.77 13.64 20.63
C TRP A 210 11.16 13.84 20.00
N ARG A 211 11.79 12.74 19.57
CA ARG A 211 13.14 12.69 19.00
C ARG A 211 13.11 11.92 17.70
N THR A 212 13.86 12.38 16.70
CA THR A 212 13.82 11.77 15.36
C THR A 212 14.60 10.46 15.26
N ASP A 213 15.32 10.08 16.30
CA ASP A 213 16.24 8.93 16.35
C ASP A 213 15.90 7.94 17.47
N TRP A 214 14.76 8.12 18.14
CA TRP A 214 14.43 7.35 19.34
C TRP A 214 12.92 7.15 19.46
N GLY A 215 12.48 5.95 19.85
CA GLY A 215 11.07 5.63 20.05
C GLY A 215 10.88 4.77 21.29
N VAL A 216 9.86 5.08 22.08
CA VAL A 216 9.54 4.38 23.32
C VAL A 216 8.19 3.69 23.18
N SER A 217 8.10 2.44 23.63
CA SER A 217 6.85 1.68 23.71
C SER A 217 6.69 1.12 25.12
N VAL A 218 5.58 1.46 25.77
CA VAL A 218 5.22 1.04 27.14
C VAL A 218 3.90 0.28 27.15
N PRO A 219 3.73 -0.73 28.03
CA PRO A 219 2.45 -1.40 28.18
C PRO A 219 1.45 -0.48 28.89
N TRP A 220 0.17 -0.62 28.54
CA TRP A 220 -0.91 0.14 29.16
C TRP A 220 -1.30 -0.45 30.52
N THR A 221 -0.38 -0.34 31.48
CA THR A 221 -0.58 -0.81 32.86
C THR A 221 -0.47 0.33 33.85
N GLU A 222 -0.97 0.11 35.07
CA GLU A 222 -0.97 1.10 36.17
C GLU A 222 0.40 1.74 36.42
N GLU A 223 1.49 0.99 36.17
CA GLU A 223 2.86 1.47 36.30
C GLU A 223 3.21 2.62 35.33
N TYR A 224 2.75 2.55 34.07
CA TYR A 224 3.17 3.49 33.02
C TYR A 224 2.14 4.60 32.76
N VAL A 225 0.85 4.29 32.95
CA VAL A 225 -0.28 5.19 32.63
C VAL A 225 -0.16 6.58 33.28
N PRO A 226 0.27 6.74 34.55
CA PRO A 226 0.44 8.07 35.15
C PRO A 226 1.43 8.95 34.37
N GLY A 227 2.53 8.37 33.88
CA GLY A 227 3.51 9.06 33.04
C GLY A 227 2.93 9.47 31.69
N VAL A 228 2.20 8.55 31.04
CA VAL A 228 1.51 8.83 29.77
C VAL A 228 0.54 10.01 29.92
N ILE A 229 -0.27 9.99 30.97
CA ILE A 229 -1.22 11.08 31.27
C ILE A 229 -0.48 12.40 31.50
N ALA A 230 0.62 12.40 32.25
CA ALA A 230 1.40 13.61 32.51
C ALA A 230 1.95 14.21 31.21
N MET A 231 2.51 13.38 30.32
CA MET A 231 3.05 13.82 29.04
C MET A 231 1.95 14.36 28.12
N LEU A 232 0.84 13.63 27.97
CA LEU A 232 -0.30 14.06 27.15
C LEU A 232 -0.91 15.37 27.67
N ARG A 233 -1.09 15.53 28.99
CA ARG A 233 -1.60 16.79 29.55
C ARG A 233 -0.66 17.95 29.28
N ALA A 234 0.64 17.74 29.46
CA ALA A 234 1.65 18.76 29.24
C ALA A 234 1.71 19.18 27.76
N SER A 235 1.66 18.23 26.82
CA SER A 235 1.64 18.53 25.39
C SER A 235 0.36 19.26 24.97
N GLN A 236 -0.80 18.91 25.53
CA GLN A 236 -2.07 19.60 25.28
C GLN A 236 -2.15 21.01 25.88
N THR A 237 -1.22 21.38 26.78
CA THR A 237 -1.17 22.71 27.38
C THR A 237 -0.10 23.60 26.75
N ARG A 238 1.06 23.02 26.38
CA ARG A 238 2.26 23.78 26.02
C ARG A 238 2.87 23.41 24.68
N GLY A 239 2.48 22.28 24.08
CA GLY A 239 3.15 21.69 22.92
C GLY A 239 2.20 21.27 21.82
N THR A 240 2.55 20.21 21.10
CA THR A 240 1.70 19.63 20.05
C THR A 240 1.81 18.11 20.08
N THR A 241 0.68 17.43 20.18
CA THR A 241 0.57 15.98 19.98
C THR A 241 0.30 15.66 18.52
N LEU A 242 1.13 14.81 17.92
CA LEU A 242 0.95 14.27 16.58
C LEU A 242 0.31 12.89 16.65
N PHE A 243 -0.59 12.64 15.72
CA PHE A 243 -1.12 11.31 15.41
C PHE A 243 -1.00 11.03 13.91
N TRP A 244 -1.03 9.75 13.56
CA TRP A 244 -1.35 9.30 12.21
C TRP A 244 -2.74 8.67 12.23
N ASN A 245 -3.75 9.32 11.66
CA ASN A 245 -5.15 8.89 11.77
C ASN A 245 -5.69 8.98 13.21
N GLY A 246 -5.54 10.13 13.85
CA GLY A 246 -5.89 10.35 15.27
C GLY A 246 -7.38 10.12 15.58
N ALA A 247 -8.26 10.06 14.58
CA ALA A 247 -9.65 9.59 14.74
C ALA A 247 -9.75 8.18 15.34
N TYR A 248 -8.71 7.35 15.23
CA TYR A 248 -8.63 6.04 15.87
C TYR A 248 -8.11 6.14 17.33
N ASP A 249 -6.99 6.83 17.53
CA ASP A 249 -6.26 6.84 18.81
C ASP A 249 -6.89 7.78 19.84
N MET A 250 -7.28 9.00 19.43
CA MET A 250 -7.76 10.04 20.34
C MET A 250 -9.02 9.66 21.12
N PRO A 251 -10.08 9.03 20.53
CA PRO A 251 -11.26 8.64 21.29
C PRO A 251 -10.95 7.63 22.40
N ARG A 252 -10.04 6.68 22.12
CA ARG A 252 -9.60 5.66 23.09
C ARG A 252 -8.80 6.32 24.21
N LEU A 253 -7.82 7.15 23.86
CA LEU A 253 -7.04 7.90 24.84
C LEU A 253 -7.92 8.80 25.70
N THR A 254 -8.89 9.50 25.10
CA THR A 254 -9.87 10.35 25.82
C THR A 254 -10.65 9.53 26.83
N ARG A 255 -11.15 8.35 26.43
CA ARG A 255 -11.92 7.47 27.30
C ARG A 255 -11.11 6.98 28.51
N HIS A 256 -9.84 6.63 28.31
CA HIS A 256 -8.99 6.07 29.38
C HIS A 256 -8.29 7.11 30.24
N THR A 257 -8.07 8.33 29.74
CA THR A 257 -7.29 9.36 30.45
C THR A 257 -8.11 10.56 30.90
N GLY A 258 -9.32 10.73 30.34
CA GLY A 258 -10.15 11.93 30.51
C GLY A 258 -9.61 13.17 29.79
N ILE A 259 -8.51 13.05 29.04
CA ILE A 259 -7.91 14.17 28.30
C ILE A 259 -8.71 14.43 27.04
N VAL A 260 -9.18 15.67 26.89
CA VAL A 260 -9.80 16.16 25.65
C VAL A 260 -8.70 16.78 24.79
N PHE A 261 -8.54 16.28 23.57
CA PHE A 261 -7.54 16.78 22.64
C PHE A 261 -7.98 18.10 22.02
N ASP A 262 -7.21 19.16 22.27
CA ASP A 262 -7.42 20.48 21.68
C ASP A 262 -6.89 20.47 20.23
N PRO A 263 -7.72 20.85 19.23
CA PRO A 263 -7.27 21.00 17.84
C PRO A 263 -6.10 21.97 17.63
N HIS A 264 -5.85 22.92 18.55
CA HIS A 264 -4.71 23.81 18.50
C HIS A 264 -3.40 23.15 18.96
N HIS A 265 -3.50 22.16 19.84
CA HIS A 265 -2.39 21.38 20.39
C HIS A 265 -2.32 19.95 19.84
N THR A 266 -3.10 19.66 18.80
CA THR A 266 -3.16 18.32 18.19
C THR A 266 -3.10 18.42 16.69
N ARG A 267 -2.37 17.50 16.07
CA ARG A 267 -2.22 17.47 14.61
C ARG A 267 -2.29 16.04 14.09
N ASP A 268 -3.15 15.82 13.09
CA ASP A 268 -3.13 14.58 12.31
C ASP A 268 -2.19 14.76 11.10
N THR A 269 -1.06 14.07 11.13
CA THR A 269 -0.05 14.15 10.07
C THR A 269 -0.53 13.50 8.78
N LYS A 270 -1.52 12.60 8.86
CA LYS A 270 -2.17 12.00 7.69
C LYS A 270 -2.88 13.06 6.82
N ASP A 271 -3.37 14.14 7.43
CA ASP A 271 -4.03 15.23 6.71
C ASP A 271 -3.04 16.15 6.00
N LEU A 272 -1.87 16.41 6.59
CA LEU A 272 -0.77 17.07 5.88
C LEU A 272 -0.37 16.26 4.63
N PHE A 273 -0.22 14.95 4.81
CA PHE A 273 0.10 14.07 3.70
C PHE A 273 -0.99 14.07 2.63
N ARG A 274 -2.27 14.11 3.02
CA ARG A 274 -3.40 14.22 2.10
C ARG A 274 -3.35 15.51 1.28
N VAL A 275 -2.99 16.64 1.89
CA VAL A 275 -2.85 17.92 1.18
C VAL A 275 -1.71 17.85 0.16
N TRP A 276 -0.58 17.27 0.55
CA TRP A 276 0.58 17.13 -0.34
C TRP A 276 0.35 16.13 -1.49
N ARG A 277 -0.22 14.97 -1.20
CA ARG A 277 -0.44 13.86 -2.14
C ARG A 277 -1.82 13.23 -1.93
N ASN A 278 -2.85 13.86 -2.50
CA ASN A 278 -4.23 13.36 -2.37
C ASN A 278 -4.51 12.05 -3.14
N SER A 279 -3.70 11.74 -4.16
CA SER A 279 -3.90 10.64 -5.11
C SER A 279 -3.20 9.35 -4.71
N VAL A 280 -2.58 9.28 -3.54
CA VAL A 280 -1.87 8.09 -3.05
C VAL A 280 -2.48 7.58 -1.75
N PRO A 281 -2.37 6.27 -1.46
CA PRO A 281 -2.87 5.69 -0.22
C PRO A 281 -2.27 6.38 1.00
N ARG A 282 -3.15 6.79 1.93
CA ARG A 282 -2.78 7.53 3.15
C ARG A 282 -2.29 6.62 4.28
N LYS A 283 -1.36 5.72 3.95
CA LYS A 283 -0.69 4.82 4.89
C LYS A 283 0.63 5.44 5.31
N LEU A 284 0.98 5.32 6.58
CA LEU A 284 2.23 5.89 7.13
C LEU A 284 3.46 5.39 6.37
N ALA A 285 3.54 4.08 6.08
CA ALA A 285 4.63 3.53 5.29
C ALA A 285 4.70 4.07 3.86
N VAL A 286 3.56 4.38 3.23
CA VAL A 286 3.56 4.97 1.88
C VAL A 286 4.05 6.41 1.93
N ALA A 287 3.60 7.20 2.92
CA ALA A 287 4.08 8.57 3.07
C ALA A 287 5.59 8.63 3.35
N THR A 288 6.06 7.76 4.25
CA THR A 288 7.46 7.73 4.67
C THR A 288 8.40 7.39 3.51
N SER A 289 8.06 6.41 2.67
CA SER A 289 8.93 6.06 1.53
C SER A 289 8.99 7.12 0.44
N LEU A 290 7.95 7.96 0.32
CA LEU A 290 7.87 9.05 -0.67
C LEU A 290 8.65 10.31 -0.28
N ILE A 291 8.95 10.49 1.02
CA ILE A 291 9.61 11.70 1.53
C ILE A 291 11.13 11.54 1.38
N PRO A 292 11.82 12.45 0.64
CA PRO A 292 13.28 12.38 0.43
C PRO A 292 14.11 12.31 1.72
N ASP A 293 13.72 13.07 2.74
CA ASP A 293 14.41 13.11 4.03
C ASP A 293 14.35 11.78 4.78
N ASN A 294 13.44 10.89 4.39
CA ASN A 294 13.21 9.59 5.01
C ASN A 294 13.74 8.44 4.14
N TYR A 295 14.63 8.72 3.18
CA TYR A 295 15.15 7.68 2.31
C TYR A 295 15.95 6.61 3.05
N GLY A 296 16.60 6.94 4.17
CA GLY A 296 17.32 6.02 5.06
C GLY A 296 16.43 5.20 6.00
N VAL A 297 15.12 5.48 6.09
CA VAL A 297 14.21 4.73 6.96
C VAL A 297 14.08 3.29 6.44
N PRO A 298 14.38 2.25 7.26
CA PRO A 298 14.21 0.87 6.86
C PRO A 298 12.73 0.53 6.67
N PRO A 299 12.37 -0.47 5.85
CA PRO A 299 10.99 -0.96 5.83
C PRO A 299 10.65 -1.57 7.19
N TRP A 300 9.79 -0.96 8.01
CA TRP A 300 9.47 -1.50 9.36
C TRP A 300 8.08 -2.14 9.44
N LYS A 301 7.12 -1.68 8.62
CA LYS A 301 5.72 -2.13 8.71
C LYS A 301 5.52 -3.63 8.48
N HIS A 302 6.45 -4.29 7.78
CA HIS A 302 6.39 -5.72 7.54
C HIS A 302 6.70 -6.58 8.79
N LEU A 303 7.32 -5.98 9.82
CA LEU A 303 7.65 -6.67 11.08
C LEU A 303 6.41 -6.97 11.94
N GLY A 304 5.29 -6.29 11.69
CA GLY A 304 4.04 -6.47 12.42
C GLY A 304 4.03 -5.86 13.82
N THR A 305 2.83 -5.78 14.41
CA THR A 305 2.55 -5.10 15.69
C THR A 305 3.19 -5.77 16.91
N ASP A 306 3.67 -7.01 16.77
CA ASP A 306 4.35 -7.72 17.87
C ASP A 306 5.83 -7.32 18.01
N SER A 307 6.40 -6.68 16.97
CA SER A 307 7.79 -6.23 16.99
C SER A 307 7.95 -4.90 17.76
N PRO A 308 8.85 -4.83 18.74
CA PRO A 308 9.20 -3.56 19.38
C PRO A 308 9.77 -2.53 18.41
N VAL A 309 10.53 -3.02 17.42
CA VAL A 309 11.13 -2.19 16.37
C VAL A 309 10.05 -1.57 15.50
N TYR A 310 8.99 -2.31 15.17
CA TYR A 310 7.84 -1.76 14.44
C TYR A 310 7.24 -0.55 15.16
N ARG A 311 7.01 -0.68 16.47
CA ARG A 311 6.32 0.33 17.27
C ARG A 311 7.16 1.59 17.45
N ALA A 312 8.45 1.42 17.71
CA ALA A 312 9.40 2.53 17.80
C ALA A 312 9.47 3.29 16.46
N TRP A 313 9.60 2.56 15.34
CA TRP A 313 9.60 3.18 14.03
C TRP A 313 8.27 3.86 13.67
N ASP A 314 7.13 3.41 14.19
CA ASP A 314 5.85 4.03 13.84
C ASP A 314 5.75 5.48 14.30
N VAL A 315 6.11 5.72 15.55
CA VAL A 315 6.09 7.07 16.12
C VAL A 315 7.26 7.93 15.62
N VAL A 316 8.43 7.33 15.36
CA VAL A 316 9.56 8.03 14.75
C VAL A 316 9.26 8.45 13.31
N ALA A 317 8.73 7.54 12.50
CA ALA A 317 8.32 7.83 11.13
C ALA A 317 7.22 8.89 11.10
N LEU A 318 6.25 8.83 12.03
CA LEU A 318 5.24 9.86 12.20
C LEU A 318 5.87 11.25 12.45
N LEU A 319 6.76 11.37 13.44
CA LEU A 319 7.42 12.64 13.75
C LEU A 319 8.25 13.16 12.57
N ARG A 320 9.06 12.29 11.94
CA ARG A 320 9.88 12.67 10.78
C ARG A 320 9.01 13.10 9.59
N ASN A 321 7.91 12.40 9.35
CA ASN A 321 6.96 12.76 8.29
C ASN A 321 6.34 14.13 8.55
N ASP A 322 5.91 14.42 9.78
CA ASP A 322 5.35 15.74 10.11
C ASP A 322 6.35 16.86 9.80
N ILE A 323 7.59 16.74 10.28
CA ILE A 323 8.66 17.72 10.05
C ILE A 323 8.87 17.94 8.55
N ALA A 324 9.01 16.86 7.78
CA ALA A 324 9.26 16.95 6.34
C ALA A 324 8.04 17.48 5.56
N LEU A 325 6.84 17.05 5.92
CA LEU A 325 5.61 17.43 5.21
C LEU A 325 5.29 18.91 5.37
N HIS A 326 5.56 19.52 6.53
CA HIS A 326 5.43 20.98 6.66
C HIS A 326 6.29 21.73 5.65
N ARG A 327 7.55 21.31 5.50
CA ARG A 327 8.46 21.90 4.52
C ARG A 327 7.96 21.68 3.09
N LEU A 328 7.51 20.47 2.77
CA LEU A 328 7.04 20.11 1.43
C LEU A 328 5.73 20.81 1.06
N VAL A 329 4.75 20.85 1.96
CA VAL A 329 3.46 21.55 1.77
C VAL A 329 3.67 23.05 1.57
N ARG A 330 4.59 23.66 2.33
CA ARG A 330 4.96 25.07 2.13
C ARG A 330 5.67 25.31 0.81
N ALA A 331 6.62 24.44 0.45
CA ALA A 331 7.34 24.53 -0.83
C ALA A 331 6.39 24.41 -2.03
N ASP A 332 5.34 23.59 -1.93
CA ASP A 332 4.31 23.43 -2.96
C ASP A 332 3.22 24.52 -2.91
N GLY A 333 3.31 25.50 -2.00
CA GLY A 333 2.34 26.58 -1.85
C GLY A 333 0.96 26.13 -1.34
N ALA A 334 0.87 24.94 -0.75
CA ALA A 334 -0.38 24.32 -0.30
C ALA A 334 -0.71 24.60 1.19
N ASP A 335 0.15 25.34 1.89
CA ASP A 335 -0.02 25.72 3.30
C ASP A 335 -1.34 26.46 3.58
N PRO A 336 -1.81 27.42 2.75
CA PRO A 336 -3.11 28.06 2.97
C PRO A 336 -4.29 27.09 2.87
N ALA A 337 -4.21 26.09 1.99
CA ALA A 337 -5.24 25.07 1.85
C ALA A 337 -5.26 24.14 3.07
N TYR A 338 -4.09 23.77 3.59
CA TYR A 338 -3.99 23.00 4.83
C TYR A 338 -4.61 23.76 6.02
N ASP A 339 -4.25 25.04 6.19
CA ASP A 339 -4.81 25.86 7.29
C ASP A 339 -6.33 26.00 7.17
N LEU A 340 -6.85 26.31 5.98
CA LEU A 340 -8.29 26.45 5.78
C LEU A 340 -9.05 25.15 6.03
N PHE A 341 -8.67 24.07 5.34
CA PHE A 341 -9.47 22.85 5.36
C PHE A 341 -9.26 22.03 6.62
N MET A 342 -8.02 21.89 7.09
CA MET A 342 -7.70 20.95 8.18
C MET A 342 -7.71 21.63 9.54
N ARG A 343 -7.29 22.89 9.65
CA ARG A 343 -7.24 23.58 10.95
C ARG A 343 -8.51 24.34 11.27
N ARG A 344 -9.14 24.98 10.27
CA ARG A 344 -10.34 25.81 10.49
C ARG A 344 -11.63 25.05 10.22
N LEU A 345 -11.76 24.39 9.08
CA LEU A 345 -13.02 23.78 8.67
C LEU A 345 -13.27 22.40 9.32
N ASP A 346 -12.27 21.52 9.35
CA ASP A 346 -12.44 20.15 9.84
C ASP A 346 -13.04 20.05 11.26
N PRO A 347 -12.63 20.86 12.26
CA PRO A 347 -13.25 20.83 13.58
C PRO A 347 -14.76 21.09 13.55
N HIS A 348 -15.23 21.96 12.64
CA HIS A 348 -16.65 22.22 12.45
C HIS A 348 -17.35 21.02 11.79
N LEU A 349 -16.73 20.40 10.78
CA LEU A 349 -17.28 19.22 10.12
C LEU A 349 -17.39 18.04 11.09
N VAL A 350 -16.37 17.79 11.90
CA VAL A 350 -16.41 16.76 12.95
C VAL A 350 -17.54 17.02 13.94
N ARG A 351 -17.74 18.28 14.37
CA ARG A 351 -18.86 18.67 15.23
C ARG A 351 -20.21 18.40 14.55
N MET A 352 -20.36 18.77 13.29
CA MET A 352 -21.59 18.51 12.52
C MET A 352 -21.86 17.00 12.39
N SER A 353 -20.84 16.19 12.11
CA SER A 353 -20.96 14.73 12.03
C SER A 353 -21.39 14.10 13.36
N ARG A 354 -20.95 14.65 14.51
CA ARG A 354 -21.38 14.17 15.83
C ARG A 354 -22.84 14.51 16.14
N VAL A 355 -23.34 15.65 15.67
CA VAL A 355 -24.77 16.01 15.79
C VAL A 355 -25.63 15.12 14.89
N GLY A 356 -25.13 14.82 13.69
CA GLY A 356 -25.84 14.01 12.71
C GLY A 356 -27.01 14.76 12.06
N LEU A 357 -27.81 14.01 11.32
CA LEU A 357 -29.04 14.50 10.69
C LEU A 357 -30.22 13.68 11.24
N ALA A 358 -31.28 14.37 11.67
CA ALA A 358 -32.50 13.70 12.06
C ALA A 358 -33.13 13.02 10.85
N VAL A 359 -33.40 11.72 10.96
CA VAL A 359 -34.02 10.90 9.92
C VAL A 359 -35.38 10.43 10.41
N ASP A 360 -36.43 10.65 9.61
CA ASP A 360 -37.75 10.08 9.86
C ASP A 360 -37.73 8.58 9.55
N ALA A 361 -37.49 7.78 10.59
CA ALA A 361 -37.42 6.33 10.50
C ALA A 361 -38.71 5.72 9.93
N SER A 362 -39.88 6.29 10.24
CA SER A 362 -41.16 5.78 9.74
C SER A 362 -41.30 5.96 8.22
N ARG A 363 -40.80 7.09 7.70
CA ARG A 363 -40.78 7.35 6.26
C ARG A 363 -39.74 6.48 5.56
N VAL A 364 -38.57 6.28 6.17
CA VAL A 364 -37.55 5.36 5.62
C VAL A 364 -38.09 3.94 5.53
N SER A 365 -38.67 3.39 6.60
CA SER A 365 -39.24 2.04 6.60
C SER A 365 -40.32 1.86 5.52
N ARG A 366 -41.24 2.84 5.40
CA ARG A 366 -42.26 2.83 4.34
C ARG A 366 -41.63 2.81 2.94
N LEU A 367 -40.61 3.62 2.69
CA LEU A 367 -39.93 3.66 1.40
C LEU A 367 -39.17 2.37 1.10
N VAL A 368 -38.56 1.74 2.11
CA VAL A 368 -37.87 0.45 1.99
C VAL A 368 -38.83 -0.66 1.57
N GLU A 369 -40.09 -0.61 2.01
CA GLU A 369 -41.14 -1.56 1.62
C GLU A 369 -41.78 -1.21 0.26
N GLU A 370 -42.05 0.07 0.00
CA GLU A 370 -42.79 0.52 -1.19
C GLU A 370 -41.95 0.49 -2.47
N LEU A 371 -40.68 0.92 -2.41
CA LEU A 371 -39.84 1.05 -3.60
C LEU A 371 -39.58 -0.28 -4.32
N PRO A 372 -39.27 -1.40 -3.64
CA PRO A 372 -39.13 -2.69 -4.31
C PRO A 372 -40.41 -3.15 -5.00
N ARG A 373 -41.57 -2.94 -4.36
CA ARG A 373 -42.88 -3.27 -4.95
C ARG A 373 -43.12 -2.46 -6.23
N ARG A 374 -42.91 -1.14 -6.18
CA ARG A 374 -43.04 -0.27 -7.36
C ARG A 374 -42.05 -0.63 -8.46
N MET A 375 -40.81 -0.96 -8.11
CA MET A 375 -39.83 -1.43 -9.10
C MET A 375 -40.25 -2.74 -9.77
N ALA A 376 -40.87 -3.66 -9.02
CA ALA A 376 -41.39 -4.90 -9.58
C ALA A 376 -42.58 -4.65 -10.52
N GLU A 377 -43.51 -3.78 -10.12
CA GLU A 377 -44.67 -3.37 -10.92
C GLU A 377 -44.24 -2.69 -12.22
N GLU A 378 -43.33 -1.71 -12.15
CA GLU A 378 -42.77 -1.03 -13.32
C GLU A 378 -42.02 -1.99 -14.24
N ARG A 379 -41.20 -2.91 -13.69
CA ARG A 379 -40.52 -3.93 -14.49
C ARG A 379 -41.50 -4.85 -15.20
N ALA A 380 -42.58 -5.25 -14.53
CA ALA A 380 -43.64 -6.06 -15.13
C ALA A 380 -44.36 -5.29 -16.25
N ALA A 381 -44.70 -4.02 -16.01
CA ALA A 381 -45.31 -3.15 -17.01
C ALA A 381 -44.39 -2.93 -18.23
N MET A 382 -43.11 -2.66 -18.02
CA MET A 382 -42.10 -2.56 -19.09
C MET A 382 -41.99 -3.87 -19.88
N THR A 383 -42.00 -5.01 -19.19
CA THR A 383 -41.94 -6.34 -19.83
C THR A 383 -43.19 -6.60 -20.68
N ALA A 384 -44.37 -6.21 -20.19
CA ALA A 384 -45.64 -6.35 -20.91
C ALA A 384 -45.75 -5.37 -22.10
N ALA A 385 -45.18 -4.16 -21.98
CA ALA A 385 -45.18 -3.14 -23.03
C ALA A 385 -44.17 -3.44 -24.16
N LEU A 386 -43.23 -4.37 -23.95
CA LEU A 386 -42.35 -4.87 -25.00
C LEU A 386 -43.13 -5.76 -25.97
N THR A 387 -43.80 -5.14 -26.94
CA THR A 387 -44.46 -5.80 -28.09
C THR A 387 -43.50 -6.12 -29.23
N ALA A 388 -42.20 -5.85 -29.06
CA ALA A 388 -41.19 -6.14 -30.07
C ALA A 388 -41.08 -7.66 -30.30
N PRO A 389 -41.04 -8.12 -31.57
CA PRO A 389 -40.74 -9.51 -31.87
C PRO A 389 -39.46 -9.93 -31.15
N ARG A 390 -39.48 -11.08 -30.49
CA ARG A 390 -38.28 -11.66 -29.89
C ARG A 390 -37.31 -12.05 -31.00
N TYR A 391 -36.45 -11.14 -31.41
CA TYR A 391 -35.34 -11.47 -32.28
C TYR A 391 -34.33 -12.28 -31.49
N LYS A 392 -34.03 -13.50 -31.94
CA LYS A 392 -32.79 -14.19 -31.55
C LYS A 392 -31.64 -13.35 -32.09
N VAL A 393 -31.12 -12.44 -31.27
CA VAL A 393 -29.85 -11.80 -31.54
C VAL A 393 -28.78 -12.82 -31.20
N TRP A 394 -28.38 -13.59 -32.20
CA TRP A 394 -27.11 -14.29 -32.14
C TRP A 394 -26.04 -13.22 -32.03
N LYS A 395 -25.40 -13.09 -30.87
CA LYS A 395 -24.06 -12.50 -30.84
C LYS A 395 -23.19 -13.46 -31.63
N THR A 396 -23.03 -13.21 -32.93
CA THR A 396 -21.91 -13.76 -33.69
C THR A 396 -20.67 -13.43 -32.86
N ARG A 397 -20.04 -14.45 -32.28
CA ARG A 397 -18.73 -14.32 -31.65
C ARG A 397 -17.76 -14.43 -32.82
N PRO A 398 -17.21 -13.33 -33.36
CA PRO A 398 -16.41 -13.42 -34.58
C PRO A 398 -15.12 -14.22 -34.39
N ALA A 399 -14.71 -14.49 -33.15
CA ALA A 399 -13.54 -15.29 -32.83
C ALA A 399 -13.81 -16.82 -32.79
N ALA A 400 -15.00 -17.25 -32.37
CA ALA A 400 -15.30 -18.69 -32.25
C ALA A 400 -15.72 -19.29 -33.60
N GLU A 401 -16.46 -18.55 -34.42
CA GLU A 401 -16.90 -19.00 -35.75
C GLU A 401 -15.75 -19.05 -36.76
N ARG A 402 -14.74 -18.18 -36.65
CA ARG A 402 -13.50 -18.28 -37.45
C ARG A 402 -12.67 -19.52 -37.10
N GLY A 403 -12.69 -19.93 -35.82
CA GLY A 403 -12.06 -21.16 -35.38
C GLY A 403 -12.79 -22.40 -35.90
N LEU A 404 -14.13 -22.39 -35.86
CA LEU A 404 -14.95 -23.52 -36.32
C LEU A 404 -14.89 -23.72 -37.84
N ALA A 405 -14.98 -22.64 -38.63
CA ALA A 405 -14.86 -22.72 -40.09
C ALA A 405 -13.46 -23.21 -40.53
N GLY A 406 -12.42 -22.88 -39.76
CA GLY A 406 -11.07 -23.42 -39.98
C GLY A 406 -10.94 -24.91 -39.65
N VAL A 407 -11.70 -25.41 -38.66
CA VAL A 407 -11.73 -26.83 -38.28
C VAL A 407 -12.57 -27.66 -39.26
N GLU A 408 -13.70 -27.13 -39.75
CA GLU A 408 -14.52 -27.79 -40.77
C GLU A 408 -13.81 -27.85 -42.13
N ALA A 409 -13.02 -26.82 -42.49
CA ALA A 409 -12.19 -26.83 -43.70
C ALA A 409 -10.94 -27.71 -43.59
N ALA A 410 -10.44 -27.99 -42.37
CA ALA A 410 -9.26 -28.81 -42.14
C ALA A 410 -9.53 -30.33 -42.15
N GLY A 411 -10.80 -30.75 -42.23
CA GLY A 411 -11.18 -32.16 -42.11
C GLY A 411 -10.93 -32.72 -40.70
N PRO A 412 -11.30 -33.99 -40.42
CA PRO A 412 -11.10 -34.61 -39.12
C PRO A 412 -9.61 -34.57 -38.75
N ILE A 413 -9.28 -33.83 -37.69
CA ILE A 413 -7.93 -33.77 -37.14
C ILE A 413 -7.66 -35.13 -36.47
N GLU A 414 -6.74 -35.92 -37.02
CA GLU A 414 -6.27 -37.13 -36.35
C GLU A 414 -5.68 -36.79 -34.97
N PRO A 415 -6.06 -37.53 -33.92
CA PRO A 415 -5.53 -37.28 -32.59
C PRO A 415 -4.01 -37.52 -32.58
N CYS A 416 -3.26 -36.45 -32.32
CA CYS A 416 -1.82 -36.53 -32.09
C CYS A 416 -1.54 -37.50 -30.92
N PRO A 417 -0.79 -38.59 -31.10
CA PRO A 417 -0.51 -39.54 -30.04
C PRO A 417 0.59 -38.94 -29.14
N GLY A 418 0.16 -38.17 -28.15
CA GLY A 418 1.02 -37.52 -27.17
C GLY A 418 0.27 -37.25 -25.87
N THR A 419 0.17 -38.29 -25.04
CA THR A 419 -0.03 -38.26 -23.57
C THR A 419 -0.88 -37.09 -23.00
N ARG A 420 -2.20 -37.30 -22.94
CA ARG A 420 -3.10 -36.54 -22.06
C ARG A 420 -2.72 -36.78 -20.60
N ALA A 421 -2.10 -35.79 -19.96
CA ALA A 421 -2.02 -35.75 -18.50
C ALA A 421 -3.42 -35.40 -17.97
N VAL A 422 -4.06 -36.36 -17.32
CA VAL A 422 -5.38 -36.20 -16.71
C VAL A 422 -5.23 -35.33 -15.46
N LEU A 423 -5.68 -34.08 -15.52
CA LEU A 423 -5.73 -33.19 -14.37
C LEU A 423 -6.89 -33.58 -13.45
N GLN A 424 -6.59 -33.88 -12.19
CA GLN A 424 -7.56 -34.16 -11.14
C GLN A 424 -7.82 -32.88 -10.31
N CYS A 425 -9.09 -32.54 -10.08
CA CYS A 425 -9.45 -31.39 -9.26
C CYS A 425 -9.14 -31.65 -7.77
N GLY A 426 -8.29 -30.83 -7.15
CA GLY A 426 -7.90 -30.98 -5.74
C GLY A 426 -9.01 -30.75 -4.71
N ALA A 427 -10.18 -30.26 -5.12
CA ALA A 427 -11.33 -30.04 -4.23
C ALA A 427 -12.36 -31.17 -4.25
N CYS A 428 -12.50 -31.89 -5.38
CA CYS A 428 -13.55 -32.90 -5.55
C CYS A 428 -13.10 -34.23 -6.16
N GLY A 429 -11.82 -34.35 -6.56
CA GLY A 429 -11.25 -35.60 -7.05
C GLY A 429 -11.65 -36.00 -8.48
N ALA A 430 -12.39 -35.19 -9.23
CA ALA A 430 -12.78 -35.50 -10.60
C ALA A 430 -11.58 -35.43 -11.57
N THR A 431 -11.43 -36.46 -12.40
CA THR A 431 -10.45 -36.58 -13.49
C THR A 431 -11.11 -36.31 -14.85
N GLU A 432 -10.37 -35.67 -15.77
CA GLU A 432 -10.79 -35.20 -17.12
C GLU A 432 -11.54 -33.85 -17.15
N VAL A 433 -10.87 -32.77 -16.73
CA VAL A 433 -11.37 -31.40 -16.95
C VAL A 433 -10.90 -30.89 -18.31
N ASP A 434 -11.76 -30.93 -19.33
CA ASP A 434 -11.53 -30.23 -20.60
C ASP A 434 -11.60 -28.70 -20.37
N ALA A 435 -10.64 -27.98 -20.95
CA ALA A 435 -10.49 -26.54 -20.79
C ALA A 435 -11.73 -25.79 -21.34
N GLY A 436 -12.65 -25.40 -20.45
CA GLY A 436 -13.80 -24.60 -20.85
C GLY A 436 -14.87 -24.42 -19.79
N HIS A 437 -14.56 -23.82 -18.64
CA HIS A 437 -15.61 -23.26 -17.76
C HIS A 437 -16.18 -21.97 -18.39
N VAL A 438 -16.90 -22.11 -19.50
CA VAL A 438 -17.81 -21.07 -20.00
C VAL A 438 -19.12 -21.30 -19.28
N GLY A 439 -19.42 -20.46 -18.29
CA GLY A 439 -20.71 -20.49 -17.60
C GLY A 439 -21.85 -20.37 -18.60
N ARG A 440 -22.63 -21.44 -18.73
CA ARG A 440 -23.94 -21.43 -19.38
C ARG A 440 -24.85 -20.58 -18.49
N LYS A 441 -25.09 -19.32 -18.84
CA LYS A 441 -26.22 -18.58 -18.27
C LYS A 441 -27.49 -19.15 -18.92
N THR A 442 -28.10 -20.11 -18.27
CA THR A 442 -29.52 -20.41 -18.46
C THR A 442 -30.28 -19.21 -17.90
N ILE A 443 -30.87 -18.39 -18.76
CA ILE A 443 -31.97 -17.51 -18.33
C ILE A 443 -33.17 -18.44 -18.27
N LEU A 444 -33.74 -18.57 -17.07
CA LEU A 444 -34.86 -19.44 -16.74
C LEU A 444 -36.01 -19.26 -17.76
N GLU A 445 -36.47 -20.37 -18.31
CA GLU A 445 -37.83 -20.47 -18.82
C GLU A 445 -38.75 -20.45 -17.59
N ALA A 446 -39.64 -19.46 -17.53
CA ALA A 446 -40.80 -19.53 -16.65
C ALA A 446 -41.84 -20.44 -17.32
N VAL A 447 -42.38 -21.38 -16.54
CA VAL A 447 -43.65 -22.08 -16.86
C VAL A 447 -44.80 -21.12 -16.65
#